data_AF-A0A3N0YQ62-F1
#
_entry.id   AF-A0A3N0YQ62-F1
#
_cell.length_a   1.000
_cell.length_b   1.000
_cell.length_c   1.000
_cell.angle_alpha   90.00
_cell.angle_beta   90.00
_cell.angle_gamma   90.00
#
_symmetry.space_group_name_H-M   'P 1'
#
loop_
_entity.id
_entity.type
_entity.pdbx_description
1 polymer ?
#
loop_
_entity_poly.entity_id
_entity_poly.type
_entity_poly.pdbx_seq_one_letter_code
_entity_poly.pdbx_strand_id
1 'polypeptide(L)'
;MWPEEVCCNRILKALLALYLLVFLLAFLAFLYVNSTADCGQPINPKAAPKRSQLIQSHITIQSRKQEIIKVTELLIEAINNGDFEAYTKICDPGLTSFEPEALGNLVEGTDFHRFYFENALSKGHKPIHTILLNPHVHLIGEDAACVAYIRLTQYMDVNNMPRTMQSEETRVWHRRDGKWQNIHFHRSGSPTVPTK
;
A
#
# COMPACT_ATOMS: atom_id res chain seq x y z
N MET A 1 -26.41 4.93 73.41
CA MET A 1 -26.93 4.08 72.32
C MET A 1 -27.48 5.03 71.27
N TRP A 2 -26.71 5.34 70.23
CA TRP A 2 -26.97 6.49 69.33
C TRP A 2 -27.87 6.10 68.13
N PRO A 3 -28.85 6.94 67.74
CA PRO A 3 -29.81 6.68 66.66
C PRO A 3 -29.33 7.05 65.23
N GLU A 4 -28.04 7.31 65.03
CA GLU A 4 -27.53 7.91 63.77
C GLU A 4 -27.45 6.94 62.58
N GLU A 5 -27.24 5.63 62.79
CA GLU A 5 -27.04 4.67 61.69
C GLU A 5 -28.29 4.43 60.82
N VAL A 6 -29.49 4.54 61.40
CA VAL A 6 -30.76 4.31 60.68
C VAL A 6 -31.07 5.46 59.72
N CYS A 7 -30.68 6.69 60.07
CA CYS A 7 -30.91 7.86 59.24
C CYS A 7 -30.00 7.86 57.99
N CYS A 8 -28.74 7.49 58.16
CA CYS A 8 -27.75 7.40 57.09
C CYS A 8 -28.16 6.39 55.99
N ASN A 9 -28.68 5.21 56.38
CA ASN A 9 -29.11 4.18 55.43
C ASN A 9 -30.38 4.59 54.65
N ARG A 10 -31.31 5.33 55.28
CA ARG A 10 -32.50 5.86 54.59
C ARG A 10 -32.14 6.96 53.59
N ILE A 11 -31.24 7.86 53.96
CA ILE A 11 -30.74 8.92 53.06
C ILE A 11 -29.98 8.29 51.89
N LEU A 12 -29.10 7.32 52.14
CA LEU A 12 -28.35 6.64 51.08
C LEU A 12 -29.28 5.92 50.10
N LYS A 13 -30.31 5.21 50.59
CA LYS A 13 -31.33 4.57 49.74
C LYS A 13 -32.14 5.58 48.93
N ALA A 14 -32.49 6.72 49.53
CA ALA A 14 -33.20 7.80 48.83
C ALA A 14 -32.33 8.42 47.72
N LEU A 15 -31.06 8.66 47.99
CA LEU A 15 -30.10 9.18 47.00
C LEU A 15 -29.86 8.17 45.88
N LEU A 16 -29.75 6.88 46.18
CA LEU A 16 -29.60 5.83 45.17
C LEU A 16 -30.86 5.72 44.29
N ALA A 17 -32.05 5.78 44.89
CA ALA A 17 -33.31 5.76 44.17
C ALA A 17 -33.47 6.98 43.27
N LEU A 18 -33.09 8.17 43.75
CA LEU A 18 -33.10 9.40 42.95
C LEU A 18 -32.11 9.32 41.79
N TYR A 19 -30.89 8.81 42.02
CA TYR A 19 -29.91 8.58 40.96
C TYR A 19 -30.42 7.63 39.88
N LEU A 20 -31.00 6.49 40.28
CA LEU A 20 -31.57 5.54 39.33
C LEU A 20 -32.74 6.12 38.53
N LEU A 21 -33.59 6.94 39.17
CA LEU A 21 -34.69 7.62 38.50
C LEU A 21 -34.18 8.62 37.46
N VAL A 22 -33.20 9.46 37.82
CA VAL A 22 -32.59 10.43 36.88
C VAL A 22 -31.93 9.70 35.71
N PHE A 23 -31.22 8.60 35.98
CA PHE A 23 -30.58 7.79 34.93
C PHE A 23 -31.61 7.16 33.98
N LEU A 24 -32.71 6.62 34.51
CA LEU A 24 -33.79 6.05 33.70
C LEU A 24 -34.46 7.12 32.83
N LEU A 25 -34.72 8.31 33.38
CA LEU A 25 -35.30 9.42 32.63
C LEU A 25 -34.37 9.92 31.53
N ALA A 26 -33.06 10.01 31.80
CA ALA A 26 -32.07 10.37 30.79
C ALA A 26 -31.97 9.32 29.67
N PHE A 27 -32.02 8.02 30.02
CA PHE A 27 -32.02 6.94 29.04
C PHE A 27 -33.28 6.93 28.17
N LEU A 28 -34.45 7.15 28.78
CA LEU A 28 -35.71 7.28 28.03
C LEU A 28 -35.71 8.51 27.13
N ALA A 29 -35.15 9.64 27.58
CA ALA A 29 -34.97 10.83 26.76
C ALA A 29 -34.02 10.56 25.57
N PHE A 30 -32.91 9.85 25.79
CA PHE A 30 -32.00 9.42 24.72
C PHE A 30 -32.72 8.53 23.70
N LEU A 31 -33.51 7.55 24.16
CA LEU A 31 -34.31 6.71 23.26
C LEU A 31 -35.37 7.51 22.50
N TYR A 32 -36.02 8.48 23.14
CA TYR A 32 -37.02 9.36 22.52
C TYR A 32 -36.39 10.27 21.45
N VAL A 33 -35.24 10.87 21.74
CA VAL A 33 -34.49 11.70 20.78
C VAL A 33 -34.03 10.86 19.59
N ASN A 34 -33.51 9.66 19.81
CA ASN A 34 -33.12 8.77 18.71
C ASN A 34 -34.30 8.19 17.92
N SER A 35 -35.46 8.02 18.55
CA SER A 35 -36.70 7.60 17.88
C SER A 35 -37.29 8.70 17.02
N THR A 36 -37.16 9.97 17.44
CA THR A 36 -37.64 11.15 16.71
C THR A 36 -36.64 11.69 15.68
N ALA A 37 -35.39 11.21 15.69
CA ALA A 37 -34.35 11.57 14.72
C ALA A 37 -34.56 10.97 13.31
N ASP A 38 -35.63 10.20 13.08
CA ASP A 38 -36.03 9.76 11.74
C ASP A 38 -36.80 10.87 11.00
N CYS A 39 -36.12 12.02 10.81
CA CYS A 39 -36.58 13.06 9.91
C CYS A 39 -36.03 12.76 8.52
N GLY A 40 -36.92 12.28 7.65
CA GLY A 40 -36.61 11.71 6.35
C GLY A 40 -35.75 12.58 5.45
N GLN A 41 -34.72 11.96 4.89
CA GLN A 41 -34.22 12.29 3.56
C GLN A 41 -34.80 11.28 2.57
N PRO A 42 -35.28 11.68 1.38
CA PRO A 42 -35.53 10.73 0.31
C PRO A 42 -34.16 10.28 -0.22
N ILE A 43 -33.58 9.29 0.45
CA ILE A 43 -32.43 8.56 -0.06
C ILE A 43 -32.98 7.78 -1.25
N ASN A 44 -32.70 8.23 -2.47
CA ASN A 44 -32.85 7.41 -3.66
C ASN A 44 -32.14 6.08 -3.38
N PRO A 45 -32.85 4.94 -3.21
CA PRO A 45 -32.21 3.70 -2.83
C PRO A 45 -31.49 3.18 -4.08
N LYS A 46 -30.23 3.58 -4.28
CA LYS A 46 -29.31 2.73 -5.02
C LYS A 46 -29.32 1.40 -4.26
N ALA A 47 -29.94 0.39 -4.88
CA ALA A 47 -30.07 -0.94 -4.29
C ALA A 47 -28.72 -1.37 -3.71
N ALA A 48 -28.69 -1.72 -2.43
CA ALA A 48 -27.48 -2.21 -1.78
C ALA A 48 -26.94 -3.38 -2.62
N PRO A 49 -25.65 -3.36 -3.01
CA PRO A 49 -25.10 -4.40 -3.86
C PRO A 49 -25.26 -5.76 -3.15
N LYS A 50 -25.74 -6.76 -3.90
CA LYS A 50 -25.92 -8.10 -3.35
C LYS A 50 -24.56 -8.62 -2.87
N ARG A 51 -24.53 -9.37 -1.76
CA ARG A 51 -23.30 -9.95 -1.17
C ARG A 51 -22.38 -10.65 -2.20
N SER A 52 -22.97 -11.29 -3.22
CA SER A 52 -22.24 -11.90 -4.34
C SER A 52 -21.51 -10.89 -5.24
N GLN A 53 -22.08 -9.72 -5.49
CA GLN A 53 -21.46 -8.65 -6.29
C GLN A 53 -20.25 -8.04 -5.56
N LEU A 54 -20.35 -7.87 -4.23
CA LEU A 54 -19.24 -7.41 -3.40
C LEU A 54 -18.07 -8.39 -3.42
N ILE A 55 -18.34 -9.70 -3.26
CA ILE A 55 -17.31 -10.74 -3.33
C ILE A 55 -16.64 -10.76 -4.71
N GLN A 56 -17.43 -10.71 -5.79
CA GLN A 56 -16.89 -10.71 -7.15
C GLN A 56 -15.99 -9.48 -7.40
N SER A 57 -16.44 -8.29 -6.98
CA SER A 57 -15.67 -7.05 -7.12
C SER A 57 -14.34 -7.11 -6.36
N HIS A 58 -14.34 -7.68 -5.16
CA HIS A 58 -13.13 -7.86 -4.36
C HIS A 58 -12.15 -8.82 -5.05
N ILE A 59 -12.64 -9.95 -5.56
CA ILE A 59 -11.80 -10.92 -6.30
C ILE A 59 -11.17 -10.26 -7.53
N THR A 60 -11.95 -9.49 -8.30
CA THR A 60 -11.44 -8.77 -9.48
C THR A 60 -10.36 -7.75 -9.11
N ILE A 61 -10.56 -6.99 -8.02
CA ILE A 61 -9.56 -6.02 -7.53
C ILE A 61 -8.27 -6.75 -7.13
N GLN A 62 -8.35 -7.84 -6.37
CA GLN A 62 -7.17 -8.60 -5.95
C GLN A 62 -6.41 -9.18 -7.16
N SER A 63 -7.14 -9.71 -8.15
CA SER A 63 -6.55 -10.22 -9.39
C SER A 63 -5.77 -9.13 -10.13
N ARG A 64 -6.36 -7.93 -10.30
CA ARG A 64 -5.68 -6.79 -10.93
C ARG A 64 -4.46 -6.32 -10.14
N LYS A 65 -4.52 -6.31 -8.81
CA LYS A 65 -3.35 -5.99 -7.98
C LYS A 65 -2.22 -7.01 -8.18
N GLN A 66 -2.56 -8.30 -8.24
CA GLN A 66 -1.58 -9.37 -8.47
C GLN A 66 -0.92 -9.25 -9.85
N GLU A 67 -1.67 -8.81 -10.87
CA GLU A 67 -1.11 -8.53 -12.19
C GLU A 67 0.00 -7.46 -12.13
N ILE A 68 -0.22 -6.36 -11.40
CA ILE A 68 0.78 -5.30 -11.21
C ILE A 68 2.03 -5.81 -10.47
N ILE A 69 1.84 -6.66 -9.45
CA ILE A 69 2.95 -7.30 -8.75
C ILE A 69 3.75 -8.17 -9.72
N LYS A 70 3.08 -8.99 -10.53
CA LYS A 70 3.73 -9.89 -11.48
C LYS A 70 4.53 -9.15 -12.55
N VAL A 71 3.99 -8.07 -13.13
CA VAL A 71 4.76 -7.28 -14.11
C VAL A 71 5.94 -6.54 -13.47
N THR A 72 5.82 -6.19 -12.18
CA THR A 72 6.92 -5.64 -11.40
C THR A 72 8.01 -6.69 -11.16
N GLU A 73 7.65 -7.92 -10.81
CA GLU A 73 8.61 -9.03 -10.66
C GLU A 73 9.37 -9.29 -11.97
N LEU A 74 8.68 -9.30 -13.12
CA LEU A 74 9.31 -9.45 -14.43
C LEU A 74 10.29 -8.32 -14.75
N LEU A 75 9.96 -7.08 -14.37
CA LEU A 75 10.87 -5.95 -14.53
C LEU A 75 12.13 -6.12 -13.67
N ILE A 76 11.96 -6.53 -12.42
CA ILE A 76 13.09 -6.76 -11.50
C ILE A 76 13.96 -7.92 -11.96
N GLU A 77 13.36 -8.97 -12.53
CA GLU A 77 14.09 -10.07 -13.16
C GLU A 77 14.95 -9.60 -14.35
N ALA A 78 14.38 -8.78 -15.25
CA ALA A 78 15.14 -8.20 -16.35
C ALA A 78 16.35 -7.38 -15.86
N ILE A 79 16.17 -6.60 -14.79
CA ILE A 79 17.26 -5.84 -14.16
C ILE A 79 18.32 -6.77 -13.57
N ASN A 80 17.93 -7.78 -12.79
CA ASN A 80 18.86 -8.71 -12.14
C ASN A 80 19.66 -9.54 -13.16
N ASN A 81 19.06 -9.87 -14.31
CA ASN A 81 19.71 -10.61 -15.38
C ASN A 81 20.55 -9.71 -16.30
N GLY A 82 20.50 -8.39 -16.14
CA GLY A 82 21.15 -7.46 -17.06
C GLY A 82 20.57 -7.53 -18.48
N ASP A 83 19.30 -7.90 -18.63
CA ASP A 83 18.61 -7.98 -19.92
C ASP A 83 17.98 -6.62 -20.28
N PHE A 84 18.77 -5.80 -20.98
CA PHE A 84 18.34 -4.46 -21.39
C PHE A 84 17.22 -4.50 -22.45
N GLU A 85 17.17 -5.55 -23.27
CA GLU A 85 16.13 -5.68 -24.30
C GLU A 85 14.77 -5.98 -23.65
N ALA A 86 14.73 -6.89 -22.67
CA ALA A 86 13.52 -7.13 -21.89
C ALA A 86 13.10 -5.88 -21.09
N TYR A 87 14.06 -5.20 -20.45
CA TYR A 87 13.81 -3.96 -19.71
C TYR A 87 13.13 -2.89 -20.58
N THR A 88 13.68 -2.62 -21.77
CA THR A 88 13.12 -1.60 -22.69
C THR A 88 11.76 -1.98 -23.27
N LYS A 89 11.39 -3.26 -23.34
CA LYS A 89 10.03 -3.69 -23.71
C LYS A 89 9.01 -3.42 -22.61
N ILE A 90 9.43 -3.45 -21.35
CA ILE A 90 8.58 -3.24 -20.18
C ILE A 90 8.47 -1.73 -19.85
N CYS A 91 9.51 -0.95 -20.11
CA CYS A 91 9.50 0.49 -19.87
C CYS A 91 8.88 1.28 -21.01
N ASP A 92 8.25 2.41 -20.67
CA ASP A 92 7.83 3.41 -21.64
C ASP A 92 9.06 4.12 -22.26
N PRO A 93 9.06 4.46 -23.57
CA PRO A 93 10.13 5.25 -24.16
C PRO A 93 10.35 6.61 -23.48
N GLY A 94 9.29 7.22 -22.94
CA GLY A 94 9.31 8.45 -22.13
C GLY A 94 9.33 8.18 -20.63
N LEU A 95 9.88 7.04 -20.18
CA LEU A 95 10.07 6.71 -18.77
C LEU A 95 10.73 7.88 -18.02
N THR A 96 10.19 8.26 -16.87
CA THR A 96 10.84 9.22 -15.98
C THR A 96 11.32 8.53 -14.70
N SER A 97 12.44 9.00 -14.12
CA SER A 97 12.94 8.41 -12.89
C SER A 97 13.62 9.36 -11.91
N PHE A 98 13.47 9.02 -10.63
CA PHE A 98 14.33 9.50 -9.54
C PHE A 98 15.01 8.30 -8.89
N GLU A 99 16.33 8.36 -8.79
CA GLU A 99 17.12 7.32 -8.13
C GLU A 99 18.45 7.89 -7.61
N PRO A 100 19.14 7.20 -6.68
CA PRO A 100 20.40 7.69 -6.10
C PRO A 100 21.44 8.09 -7.15
N GLU A 101 21.50 7.35 -8.25
CA GLU A 101 22.41 7.53 -9.38
C GLU A 101 22.15 8.82 -10.15
N ALA A 102 20.92 9.33 -10.12
CA ALA A 102 20.55 10.59 -10.75
C ALA A 102 20.92 11.83 -9.91
N LEU A 103 21.45 11.64 -8.70
CA LEU A 103 21.94 12.71 -7.81
C LEU A 103 20.90 13.84 -7.60
N GLY A 104 19.63 13.47 -7.44
CA GLY A 104 18.52 14.40 -7.21
C GLY A 104 17.93 15.02 -8.48
N ASN A 105 18.39 14.65 -9.67
CA ASN A 105 17.82 15.09 -10.94
C ASN A 105 16.74 14.14 -11.44
N LEU A 106 15.78 14.68 -12.19
CA LEU A 106 14.83 13.87 -12.95
C LEU A 106 15.52 13.36 -14.21
N VAL A 107 15.50 12.05 -14.42
CA VAL A 107 16.01 11.41 -15.65
C VAL A 107 14.83 11.05 -16.54
N GLU A 108 15.02 11.18 -17.86
CA GLU A 108 14.04 10.81 -18.87
C GLU A 108 14.62 9.78 -19.86
N GLY A 109 13.78 8.85 -20.28
CA GLY A 109 14.12 7.74 -21.18
C GLY A 109 14.91 6.61 -20.51
N THR A 110 15.30 5.64 -21.33
CA THR A 110 16.00 4.42 -20.87
C THR A 110 17.51 4.47 -21.09
N ASP A 111 18.02 5.43 -21.87
CA ASP A 111 19.43 5.51 -22.25
C ASP A 111 20.37 5.78 -21.07
N PHE A 112 19.93 6.55 -20.06
CA PHE A 112 20.70 6.71 -18.81
C PHE A 112 20.95 5.36 -18.14
N HIS A 113 19.93 4.51 -18.08
CA HIS A 113 19.99 3.21 -17.41
C HIS A 113 20.84 2.20 -18.18
N ARG A 114 20.91 2.29 -19.53
CA ARG A 114 21.72 1.43 -20.41
C ARG A 114 23.18 1.30 -19.92
N PHE A 115 23.75 2.40 -19.43
CA PHE A 115 25.12 2.41 -18.89
C PHE A 115 25.34 1.33 -17.82
N TYR A 116 24.38 1.15 -16.90
CA TYR A 116 24.47 0.16 -15.83
C TYR A 116 24.29 -1.28 -16.35
N PHE A 117 23.44 -1.47 -17.35
CA PHE A 117 23.26 -2.76 -18.00
C PHE A 117 24.57 -3.23 -18.67
N GLU A 118 25.22 -2.36 -19.43
CA GLU A 118 26.43 -2.70 -20.19
C GLU A 118 27.70 -2.82 -19.32
N ASN A 119 27.72 -2.16 -18.15
CA ASN A 119 28.95 -2.03 -17.36
C ASN A 119 28.92 -2.70 -15.99
N ALA A 120 27.76 -2.91 -15.38
CA ALA A 120 27.65 -3.48 -14.05
C ALA A 120 26.80 -4.76 -14.01
N LEU A 121 25.60 -4.73 -14.59
CA LEU A 121 24.61 -5.81 -14.43
C LEU A 121 24.91 -7.03 -15.31
N SER A 122 25.32 -6.82 -16.57
CA SER A 122 25.61 -7.92 -17.52
C SER A 122 26.91 -8.69 -17.24
N LYS A 123 27.79 -8.18 -16.36
CA LYS A 123 29.16 -8.68 -16.19
C LYS A 123 29.37 -9.51 -14.91
N GLY A 124 28.35 -9.66 -14.07
CA GLY A 124 28.44 -10.36 -12.79
C GLY A 124 27.73 -11.71 -12.79
N HIS A 125 28.47 -12.82 -12.86
CA HIS A 125 27.90 -14.17 -12.65
C HIS A 125 27.64 -14.51 -11.17
N LYS A 126 27.80 -13.55 -10.25
CA LYS A 126 27.59 -13.79 -8.82
C LYS A 126 26.08 -13.89 -8.54
N PRO A 127 25.63 -14.82 -7.68
CA PRO A 127 24.21 -14.93 -7.34
C PRO A 127 23.66 -13.63 -6.77
N ILE A 128 22.54 -13.17 -7.32
CA ILE A 128 21.74 -12.07 -6.79
C ILE A 128 20.36 -12.63 -6.49
N HIS A 129 19.88 -12.42 -5.27
CA HIS A 129 18.53 -12.80 -4.85
C HIS A 129 17.77 -11.54 -4.44
N THR A 130 16.60 -11.31 -5.02
CA THR A 130 15.77 -10.14 -4.73
C THR A 130 14.41 -10.56 -4.18
N ILE A 131 13.95 -9.87 -3.15
CA ILE A 131 12.66 -10.08 -2.48
C ILE A 131 11.90 -8.74 -2.47
N LEU A 132 10.65 -8.77 -2.91
CA LEU A 132 9.73 -7.63 -2.81
C LEU A 132 8.90 -7.76 -1.53
N LEU A 133 9.23 -6.95 -0.53
CA LEU A 133 8.51 -6.95 0.74
C LEU A 133 7.30 -6.01 0.68
N ASN A 134 6.18 -6.52 1.18
CA ASN A 134 4.93 -5.79 1.40
C ASN A 134 4.48 -4.94 0.20
N PRO A 135 4.37 -5.51 -1.02
CA PRO A 135 3.94 -4.74 -2.17
C PRO A 135 2.52 -4.19 -1.97
N HIS A 136 2.38 -2.88 -2.08
CA HIS A 136 1.11 -2.17 -1.94
C HIS A 136 0.70 -1.55 -3.27
N VAL A 137 -0.39 -2.06 -3.84
CA VAL A 137 -0.90 -1.62 -5.15
C VAL A 137 -2.13 -0.73 -4.99
N HIS A 138 -2.08 0.44 -5.62
CA HIS A 138 -3.22 1.31 -5.88
C HIS A 138 -3.61 1.22 -7.36
N LEU A 139 -4.84 0.77 -7.63
CA LEU A 139 -5.42 0.81 -8.98
C LEU A 139 -6.00 2.20 -9.22
N ILE A 140 -5.67 2.80 -10.35
CA ILE A 140 -6.10 4.14 -10.75
C ILE A 140 -6.88 4.01 -12.04
N GLY A 141 -8.21 3.92 -11.95
CA GLY A 141 -9.06 3.62 -13.10
C GLY A 141 -8.83 2.22 -13.67
N GLU A 142 -8.97 2.08 -14.99
CA GLU A 142 -8.83 0.80 -15.69
C GLU A 142 -7.39 0.52 -16.14
N ASP A 143 -6.70 1.56 -16.61
CA ASP A 143 -5.43 1.46 -17.32
C ASP A 143 -4.22 2.03 -16.59
N ALA A 144 -4.36 2.46 -15.33
CA ALA A 144 -3.23 2.91 -14.52
C ALA A 144 -3.17 2.21 -13.16
N ALA A 145 -1.95 2.06 -12.65
CA ALA A 145 -1.71 1.57 -11.32
C ALA A 145 -0.41 2.16 -10.75
N CYS A 146 -0.36 2.27 -9.44
CA CYS A 146 0.85 2.58 -8.69
C CYS A 146 1.16 1.42 -7.74
N VAL A 147 2.41 1.03 -7.63
CA VAL A 147 2.88 0.05 -6.66
C VAL A 147 4.05 0.61 -5.88
N ALA A 148 4.01 0.45 -4.57
CA ALA A 148 5.12 0.76 -3.68
C ALA A 148 5.52 -0.50 -2.91
N TYR A 149 6.82 -0.72 -2.74
CA TYR A 149 7.36 -1.88 -2.05
C TYR A 149 8.75 -1.58 -1.49
N ILE A 150 9.20 -2.44 -0.57
CA ILE A 150 10.60 -2.46 -0.15
C ILE A 150 11.30 -3.57 -0.93
N ARG A 151 12.37 -3.23 -1.65
CA ARG A 151 13.23 -4.19 -2.34
C ARG A 151 14.41 -4.56 -1.44
N LEU A 152 14.46 -5.81 -1.02
CA LEU A 152 15.66 -6.39 -0.43
C LEU A 152 16.44 -7.15 -1.50
N THR A 153 17.72 -6.84 -1.63
CA THR A 153 18.62 -7.53 -2.55
C THR A 153 19.80 -8.11 -1.76
N GLN A 154 19.96 -9.42 -1.86
CA GLN A 154 21.08 -10.17 -1.31
C GLN A 154 22.06 -10.49 -2.45
N TYR A 155 23.34 -10.25 -2.22
CA TYR A 155 24.38 -10.45 -3.22
C TYR A 155 25.72 -10.84 -2.56
N MET A 156 26.64 -11.36 -3.36
CA MET A 156 28.01 -11.66 -2.92
C MET A 156 28.94 -10.50 -3.29
N ASP A 157 29.60 -9.90 -2.31
CA ASP A 157 30.54 -8.79 -2.54
C ASP A 157 31.87 -9.24 -3.18
N VAL A 158 32.81 -8.32 -3.37
CA VAL A 158 34.12 -8.60 -3.98
C VAL A 158 34.96 -9.60 -3.19
N ASN A 159 34.72 -9.72 -1.88
CA ASN A 159 35.40 -10.65 -0.97
C ASN A 159 34.65 -11.98 -0.83
N ASN A 160 33.61 -12.21 -1.63
CA ASN A 160 32.70 -13.36 -1.51
C ASN A 160 31.99 -13.42 -0.15
N MET A 161 31.72 -12.26 0.46
CA MET A 161 30.89 -12.19 1.66
C MET A 161 29.44 -11.87 1.25
N PRO A 162 28.44 -12.56 1.85
CA PRO A 162 27.04 -12.24 1.60
C PRO A 162 26.71 -10.87 2.20
N ARG A 163 26.04 -10.04 1.42
CA ARG A 163 25.55 -8.71 1.81
C ARG A 163 24.07 -8.60 1.48
N THR A 164 23.39 -7.75 2.24
CA THR A 164 22.00 -7.38 2.00
C THR A 164 21.92 -5.87 1.87
N MET A 165 21.24 -5.40 0.84
CA MET A 165 20.88 -3.99 0.67
C MET A 165 19.35 -3.83 0.64
N GLN A 166 18.90 -2.64 1.01
CA GLN A 166 17.50 -2.25 0.99
C GLN A 166 17.32 -0.96 0.17
N SER A 167 16.25 -0.93 -0.60
CA SER A 167 15.71 0.28 -1.22
C SER A 167 14.19 0.31 -1.12
N GLU A 168 13.62 1.50 -1.04
CA GLU A 168 12.18 1.72 -1.15
C GLU A 168 11.89 2.15 -2.58
N GLU A 169 10.99 1.45 -3.26
CA GLU A 169 10.69 1.69 -4.66
C GLU A 169 9.20 1.97 -4.84
N THR A 170 8.89 2.99 -5.63
CA THR A 170 7.56 3.28 -6.16
C THR A 170 7.60 3.23 -7.67
N ARG A 171 6.64 2.53 -8.29
CA ARG A 171 6.50 2.44 -9.74
C ARG A 171 5.08 2.78 -10.17
N VAL A 172 4.98 3.57 -11.23
CA VAL A 172 3.72 3.87 -11.90
C VAL A 172 3.67 3.09 -13.20
N TRP A 173 2.56 2.38 -13.38
CA TRP A 173 2.27 1.54 -14.51
C TRP A 173 1.10 2.12 -15.29
N HIS A 174 1.23 2.14 -16.61
CA HIS A 174 0.16 2.50 -17.52
C HIS A 174 -0.02 1.41 -18.57
N ARG A 175 -1.26 1.05 -18.86
CA ARG A 175 -1.60 0.01 -19.82
C ARG A 175 -1.92 0.64 -21.17
N ARG A 176 -1.21 0.21 -22.22
CA ARG A 176 -1.49 0.59 -23.61
C ARG A 176 -1.56 -0.67 -24.45
N ASP A 177 -2.59 -0.78 -25.29
CA ASP A 177 -2.80 -1.95 -26.16
C ASP A 177 -2.72 -3.30 -25.43
N GLY A 178 -3.27 -3.34 -24.21
CA GLY A 178 -3.29 -4.53 -23.36
C GLY A 178 -1.97 -4.86 -22.65
N LYS A 179 -0.94 -4.01 -22.77
CA LYS A 179 0.38 -4.23 -22.14
C LYS A 179 0.64 -3.17 -21.07
N TRP A 180 1.05 -3.62 -19.89
CA TRP A 180 1.53 -2.73 -18.83
C TRP A 180 2.94 -2.25 -19.15
N GLN A 181 3.13 -0.93 -19.10
CA GLN A 181 4.42 -0.30 -19.23
C GLN A 181 4.73 0.53 -17.99
N ASN A 182 5.96 0.44 -17.50
CA ASN A 182 6.41 1.31 -16.42
C ASN A 182 6.70 2.70 -17.01
N ILE A 183 5.93 3.71 -16.58
CA ILE A 183 6.04 5.09 -17.08
C ILE A 183 6.83 6.00 -16.14
N HIS A 184 6.92 5.63 -14.86
CA HIS A 184 7.68 6.36 -13.86
C HIS A 184 8.17 5.43 -12.76
N PHE A 185 9.36 5.69 -12.23
CA PHE A 185 9.74 5.11 -10.95
C PHE A 185 10.52 6.08 -10.06
N HIS A 186 10.42 5.86 -8.77
CA HIS A 186 11.24 6.51 -7.76
C HIS A 186 11.85 5.44 -6.88
N ARG A 187 13.18 5.42 -6.78
CA ARG A 187 13.93 4.60 -5.84
C ARG A 187 14.64 5.47 -4.82
N SER A 188 14.47 5.18 -3.54
CA SER A 188 15.23 5.76 -2.43
C SER A 188 16.05 4.69 -1.70
N GLY A 189 16.99 5.14 -0.87
CA GLY A 189 17.86 4.26 -0.10
C GLY A 189 19.13 3.87 -0.87
N SER A 190 19.41 2.57 -0.96
CA SER A 190 20.67 2.08 -1.52
C SER A 190 20.74 2.19 -3.05
N PRO A 191 21.94 2.46 -3.64
CA PRO A 191 22.15 2.42 -5.09
C PRO A 191 21.99 1.00 -5.67
N THR A 192 21.74 0.90 -6.98
CA THR A 192 21.57 -0.35 -7.74
C THR A 192 22.87 -1.15 -7.74
N VAL A 193 24.00 -0.45 -7.85
CA VAL A 193 25.33 -1.05 -7.73
C VAL A 193 25.86 -0.75 -6.34
N PRO A 194 26.19 -1.78 -5.54
CA PRO A 194 26.74 -1.55 -4.20
C PRO A 194 28.06 -0.79 -4.30
N THR A 195 28.22 0.22 -3.46
CA THR A 195 29.49 0.92 -3.27
C THR A 195 30.52 -0.05 -2.69
N LYS A 196 31.75 -0.01 -3.23
CA LYS A 196 32.89 -0.85 -2.81
C LYS A 196 33.16 -0.80 -1.31
#